data_AF-A0A2A5GES7-F1
#
_entry.id   AF-A0A2A5GES7-F1
#
_cell.length_a   1.000
_cell.length_b   1.000
_cell.length_c   1.000
_cell.angle_alpha   90.00
_cell.angle_beta   90.00
_cell.angle_gamma   90.00
#
_symmetry.space_group_name_H-M   'P 1'
#
loop_
_entity.id
_entity.type
_entity.pdbx_description
1 polymer ?
#
loop_
_entity_poly.entity_id
_entity_poly.type
_entity_poly.pdbx_seq_one_letter_code
_entity_poly.pdbx_strand_id
1 'polypeptide(L)'
;MDEITIAATATIIVALIGLFGNWYLINDNRKRELSIKQLEIEKQESNLILESLKEFWEYQNKVYQDVLRVASILTFNKEIDSEEFQKAYIRLWELKYGELPTCDSEEIELALEVFSDLAYEKKRLKVEDIKSIKEYEKLMKPCLKDISKSIRNSSILLDYTKIMRLRIKENMNGQKELKRN
;
A
#
# COMPACT_ATOMS: atom_id res chain seq x y z
N MET A 1 64.14 -37.52 -19.64
CA MET A 1 63.35 -36.67 -18.73
C MET A 1 63.42 -37.40 -17.40
N ASP A 2 64.14 -36.82 -16.45
CA ASP A 2 64.48 -37.52 -15.21
C ASP A 2 63.26 -37.52 -14.28
N GLU A 3 63.07 -38.55 -13.46
CA GLU A 3 61.94 -38.64 -12.51
C GLU A 3 61.81 -37.37 -11.65
N ILE A 4 62.94 -36.74 -11.35
CA ILE A 4 63.03 -35.49 -10.58
C ILE A 4 62.36 -34.32 -11.33
N THR A 5 62.51 -34.23 -12.66
CA THR A 5 61.89 -33.18 -13.46
C THR A 5 60.38 -33.39 -13.57
N ILE A 6 59.92 -34.65 -13.72
CA ILE A 6 58.49 -34.98 -13.78
C ILE A 6 57.80 -34.68 -12.43
N ALA A 7 58.42 -35.08 -11.32
CA ALA A 7 57.90 -34.82 -9.98
C ALA A 7 57.79 -33.31 -9.68
N ALA A 8 58.84 -32.53 -10.00
CA ALA A 8 58.84 -31.09 -9.78
C ALA A 8 57.75 -30.38 -10.61
N THR A 9 57.56 -30.78 -11.86
CA THR A 9 56.53 -30.19 -12.73
C THR A 9 55.11 -30.53 -12.23
N ALA A 10 54.89 -31.75 -11.75
CA ALA A 10 53.62 -32.17 -11.17
C ALA A 10 53.28 -31.38 -9.88
N THR A 11 54.27 -31.13 -9.01
CA THR A 11 54.07 -30.34 -7.79
C THR A 11 53.68 -28.89 -8.10
N ILE A 12 54.29 -28.28 -9.12
CA ILE A 12 53.96 -26.91 -9.56
C ILE A 12 52.53 -26.83 -10.10
N ILE A 13 52.10 -27.82 -10.90
CA ILE A 13 50.74 -27.86 -11.46
C ILE A 13 49.69 -28.00 -10.34
N VAL A 14 49.91 -28.89 -9.37
CA VAL A 14 48.99 -29.06 -8.23
C VAL A 14 48.93 -27.80 -7.37
N ALA A 15 50.07 -27.13 -7.13
CA ALA A 15 50.10 -25.86 -6.40
C ALA A 15 49.33 -24.75 -7.14
N LEU A 16 49.48 -24.66 -8.47
CA LEU A 16 48.73 -23.71 -9.29
C LEU A 16 47.22 -24.00 -9.27
N ILE A 17 46.81 -25.26 -9.42
CA ILE A 17 45.39 -25.66 -9.33
C ILE A 17 44.81 -25.31 -7.96
N GLY A 18 45.57 -25.55 -6.88
CA GLY A 18 45.18 -25.15 -5.52
C GLY A 18 45.01 -23.63 -5.36
N LEU A 19 45.92 -22.84 -5.92
CA LEU A 19 45.83 -21.37 -5.89
C LEU A 19 44.65 -20.85 -6.70
N PHE A 20 44.42 -21.36 -7.91
CA PHE A 20 43.29 -20.97 -8.76
C PHE A 20 41.94 -21.41 -8.17
N GLY A 21 41.85 -22.62 -7.63
CA GLY A 21 40.66 -23.13 -6.96
C GLY A 21 40.30 -22.32 -5.71
N ASN A 22 41.31 -21.98 -4.89
CA ASN A 22 41.11 -21.14 -3.70
C ASN A 22 40.73 -19.70 -4.07
N TRP A 23 41.37 -19.12 -5.09
CA TRP A 23 41.01 -17.78 -5.60
C TRP A 23 39.57 -17.72 -6.11
N TYR A 24 39.13 -18.74 -6.86
CA TYR A 24 37.76 -18.82 -7.36
C TYR A 24 36.74 -18.94 -6.21
N LEU A 25 36.99 -19.79 -5.21
CA LEU A 25 36.13 -19.93 -4.03
C LEU A 25 36.03 -18.63 -3.22
N ILE A 26 37.14 -17.92 -3.02
CA ILE A 26 37.16 -16.62 -2.32
C ILE A 26 36.35 -15.59 -3.11
N ASN A 27 36.49 -15.55 -4.44
CA ASN A 27 35.76 -14.60 -5.27
C ASN A 27 34.25 -14.89 -5.31
N ASP A 28 33.85 -16.17 -5.39
CA ASP A 28 32.43 -16.55 -5.34
C ASP A 28 31.81 -16.25 -3.95
N ASN A 29 32.54 -16.56 -2.87
CA ASN A 29 32.10 -16.22 -1.50
C ASN A 29 31.97 -14.71 -1.30
N ARG A 30 32.91 -13.91 -1.84
CA ARG A 30 32.86 -12.45 -1.75
C ARG A 30 31.67 -11.87 -2.52
N LYS A 31 31.38 -12.39 -3.72
CA LYS A 31 30.19 -12.01 -4.51
C LYS A 31 28.90 -12.35 -3.76
N ARG A 32 28.82 -13.54 -3.15
CA ARG A 32 27.67 -13.93 -2.32
C ARG A 32 27.52 -13.02 -1.10
N GLU A 33 28.60 -12.72 -0.40
CA GLU A 33 28.57 -11.85 0.78
C GLU A 33 28.15 -10.42 0.42
N LEU A 34 28.64 -9.87 -0.71
CA LEU A 34 28.20 -8.58 -1.23
C LEU A 34 26.70 -8.58 -1.57
N SER A 35 26.20 -9.65 -2.20
CA SER A 35 24.78 -9.76 -2.52
C SER A 35 23.88 -9.86 -1.29
N ILE A 36 24.35 -10.54 -0.22
CA ILE A 36 23.63 -10.63 1.06
C ILE A 36 23.59 -9.26 1.74
N LYS A 37 24.71 -8.53 1.76
CA LYS A 37 24.77 -7.17 2.32
C LYS A 37 23.86 -6.20 1.56
N GLN A 38 23.82 -6.30 0.23
CA GLN A 38 22.90 -5.49 -0.59
C GLN A 38 21.43 -5.79 -0.26
N LEU A 39 21.06 -7.08 -0.12
CA LEU A 39 19.71 -7.47 0.29
C LEU A 39 19.36 -6.98 1.70
N GLU A 40 20.31 -6.98 2.64
CA GLU A 40 20.09 -6.45 3.99
C GLU A 40 19.87 -4.93 3.98
N ILE A 41 20.64 -4.19 3.20
CA ILE A 41 20.47 -2.73 3.03
C ILE A 41 19.10 -2.44 2.40
N GLU A 42 18.72 -3.11 1.32
CA GLU A 42 17.41 -2.95 0.68
C GLU A 42 16.27 -3.26 1.66
N LYS A 43 16.42 -4.28 2.51
CA LYS A 43 15.44 -4.63 3.53
C LYS A 43 15.34 -3.56 4.62
N GLN A 44 16.46 -2.99 5.05
CA GLN A 44 16.49 -1.89 6.02
C GLN A 44 15.84 -0.63 5.46
N GLU A 45 16.19 -0.23 4.24
CA GLU A 45 15.58 0.92 3.55
C GLU A 45 14.06 0.72 3.39
N SER A 46 13.64 -0.49 3.00
CA SER A 46 12.22 -0.83 2.89
C SER A 46 11.48 -0.72 4.22
N ASN A 47 12.10 -1.16 5.31
CA ASN A 47 11.52 -1.04 6.65
C ASN A 47 11.38 0.42 7.09
N LEU A 48 12.40 1.25 6.84
CA LEU A 48 12.34 2.68 7.16
C LEU A 48 11.22 3.39 6.38
N ILE A 49 11.06 3.06 5.09
CA ILE A 49 9.96 3.60 4.29
C ILE A 49 8.62 3.13 4.85
N LEU A 50 8.47 1.84 5.17
CA LEU A 50 7.23 1.30 5.75
C LEU A 50 6.88 1.95 7.10
N GLU A 51 7.88 2.17 7.96
CA GLU A 51 7.69 2.87 9.23
C GLU A 51 7.27 4.32 9.01
N SER A 52 7.90 5.03 8.05
CA SER A 52 7.52 6.41 7.72
C SER A 52 6.11 6.52 7.13
N LEU A 53 5.65 5.50 6.40
CA LEU A 53 4.31 5.45 5.81
C LEU A 53 3.23 5.00 6.79
N LYS A 54 3.61 4.39 7.91
CA LYS A 54 2.67 3.80 8.86
C LYS A 54 1.73 4.85 9.45
N GLU A 55 2.26 5.97 9.92
CA GLU A 55 1.47 7.05 10.53
C GLU A 55 0.48 7.64 9.53
N PHE A 56 0.93 7.87 8.29
CA PHE A 56 0.08 8.38 7.22
C PHE A 56 -1.02 7.37 6.86
N TRP A 57 -0.71 6.08 6.80
CA TRP A 57 -1.69 5.03 6.54
C TRP A 57 -2.72 4.88 7.66
N GLU A 58 -2.29 4.95 8.93
CA GLU A 58 -3.19 4.95 10.08
C GLU A 58 -4.13 6.15 10.04
N TYR A 59 -3.61 7.33 9.70
CA TYR A 59 -4.39 8.53 9.49
C TYR A 59 -5.39 8.37 8.34
N GLN A 60 -4.94 7.92 7.16
CA GLN A 60 -5.79 7.70 6.00
C GLN A 60 -6.94 6.72 6.31
N ASN A 61 -6.65 5.59 6.96
CA ASN A 61 -7.67 4.64 7.39
C ASN A 61 -8.69 5.26 8.34
N LYS A 62 -8.22 6.08 9.28
CA LYS A 62 -9.11 6.79 10.21
C LYS A 62 -10.06 7.72 9.46
N VAL A 63 -9.54 8.51 8.52
CA VAL A 63 -10.34 9.40 7.67
C VAL A 63 -11.37 8.60 6.88
N TYR A 64 -10.97 7.50 6.25
CA TYR A 64 -11.88 6.65 5.47
C TYR A 64 -12.98 5.99 6.31
N GLN A 65 -12.64 5.51 7.52
CA GLN A 65 -13.62 4.98 8.46
C GLN A 65 -14.61 6.06 8.90
N ASP A 66 -14.13 7.28 9.15
CA ASP A 66 -14.98 8.42 9.49
C ASP A 66 -15.91 8.80 8.34
N VAL A 67 -15.42 8.82 7.09
CA VAL A 67 -16.25 9.04 5.89
C VAL A 67 -17.38 8.01 5.83
N LEU A 68 -17.07 6.72 5.99
CA LEU A 68 -18.09 5.66 5.96
C LEU A 68 -19.10 5.78 7.10
N ARG A 69 -18.62 6.08 8.31
CA ARG A 69 -19.47 6.28 9.48
C ARG A 69 -20.44 7.43 9.28
N VAL A 70 -19.93 8.59 8.86
CA VAL A 70 -20.73 9.79 8.59
C VAL A 70 -21.72 9.54 7.46
N ALA A 71 -21.27 8.97 6.34
CA ALA A 71 -22.14 8.68 5.21
C ALA A 71 -23.25 7.68 5.60
N SER A 72 -22.94 6.69 6.42
CA SER A 72 -23.91 5.74 6.96
C SER A 72 -24.96 6.44 7.84
N ILE A 73 -24.53 7.27 8.79
CA ILE A 73 -25.46 8.04 9.66
C ILE A 73 -26.39 8.91 8.79
N LEU A 74 -25.83 9.68 7.87
CA LEU A 74 -26.60 10.58 7.01
C LEU A 74 -27.54 9.83 6.07
N THR A 75 -27.21 8.61 5.67
CA THR A 75 -28.08 7.76 4.86
C THR A 75 -29.26 7.23 5.68
N PHE A 76 -28.98 6.57 6.81
CA PHE A 76 -29.96 5.74 7.52
C PHE A 76 -30.70 6.43 8.65
N ASN A 77 -30.15 7.51 9.22
CA ASN A 77 -30.84 8.26 10.25
C ASN A 77 -32.02 9.04 9.61
N LYS A 78 -33.22 8.81 10.14
CA LYS A 78 -34.49 9.39 9.66
C LYS A 78 -34.86 10.65 10.43
N GLU A 79 -34.29 10.85 11.62
CA GLU A 79 -34.50 12.02 12.45
C GLU A 79 -33.48 13.09 12.06
N ILE A 80 -33.79 13.88 11.04
CA ILE A 80 -32.89 14.91 10.49
C ILE A 80 -32.49 15.95 11.53
N ASP A 81 -33.34 16.21 12.51
CA ASP A 81 -33.09 17.17 13.59
C ASP A 81 -32.41 16.55 14.82
N SER A 82 -32.14 15.24 14.80
CA SER A 82 -31.38 14.59 15.86
C SER A 82 -29.96 15.15 15.96
N GLU A 83 -29.42 15.23 17.17
CA GLU A 83 -28.06 15.67 17.43
C GLU A 83 -27.03 14.84 16.64
N GLU A 84 -27.27 13.53 16.51
CA GLU A 84 -26.44 12.60 15.75
C GLU A 84 -26.39 12.98 14.26
N PHE A 85 -27.55 13.27 13.65
CA PHE A 85 -27.60 13.71 12.25
C PHE A 85 -26.89 15.04 12.06
N GLN A 86 -27.11 16.03 12.94
CA GLN A 86 -26.47 17.34 12.83
C GLN A 86 -24.95 17.24 12.94
N LYS A 87 -24.44 16.45 13.90
CA LYS A 87 -23.00 16.22 14.05
C LYS A 87 -22.41 15.54 12.82
N ALA A 88 -23.07 14.51 12.29
CA ALA A 88 -22.61 13.84 11.08
C ALA A 88 -22.63 14.77 9.87
N TYR A 89 -23.64 15.64 9.76
CA TYR A 89 -23.76 16.59 8.66
C TYR A 89 -22.62 17.63 8.67
N ILE A 90 -22.30 18.19 9.83
CA ILE A 90 -21.15 19.10 9.97
C ILE A 90 -19.85 18.35 9.64
N ARG A 91 -19.68 17.15 10.21
CA ARG A 91 -18.49 16.31 10.01
C ARG A 91 -18.27 15.94 8.54
N LEU A 92 -19.33 15.76 7.75
CA LEU A 92 -19.22 15.51 6.31
C LEU A 92 -18.43 16.61 5.60
N TRP A 93 -18.71 17.87 5.92
CA TRP A 93 -18.05 19.03 5.28
C TRP A 93 -16.62 19.20 5.76
N GLU A 94 -16.35 18.95 7.05
CA GLU A 94 -14.99 18.91 7.59
C GLU A 94 -14.13 17.84 6.90
N LEU A 95 -14.70 16.65 6.69
CA LEU A 95 -14.01 15.57 5.98
C LEU A 95 -13.79 15.94 4.51
N LYS A 96 -14.83 16.41 3.82
CA LYS A 96 -14.77 16.73 2.37
C LYS A 96 -13.73 17.81 2.05
N TYR A 97 -13.69 18.90 2.82
CA TYR A 97 -12.84 20.06 2.49
C TYR A 97 -11.58 20.17 3.36
N GLY A 98 -11.46 19.38 4.42
CA GLY A 98 -10.34 19.44 5.36
C GLY A 98 -9.44 18.22 5.29
N GLU A 99 -9.97 17.06 5.67
CA GLU A 99 -9.15 15.86 5.90
C GLU A 99 -8.97 14.98 4.65
N LEU A 100 -10.03 14.76 3.87
CA LEU A 100 -9.98 13.86 2.72
C LEU A 100 -8.98 14.30 1.63
N PRO A 101 -8.87 15.60 1.27
CA PRO A 101 -7.89 16.04 0.27
C PRO A 101 -6.43 15.75 0.66
N THR A 102 -6.13 15.64 1.95
CA THR A 102 -4.77 15.29 2.42
C THR A 102 -4.43 13.82 2.20
N CYS A 103 -5.43 12.97 1.95
CA CYS A 103 -5.27 11.56 1.66
C CYS A 103 -5.07 11.28 0.15
N ASP A 104 -5.10 12.32 -0.70
CA ASP A 104 -4.89 12.27 -2.16
C ASP A 104 -5.74 11.16 -2.84
N SER A 105 -7.06 11.21 -2.62
CA SER A 105 -7.97 10.13 -2.96
C SER A 105 -9.13 10.60 -3.84
N GLU A 106 -8.81 10.95 -5.08
CA GLU A 106 -9.75 11.50 -6.06
C GLU A 106 -11.01 10.62 -6.23
N GLU A 107 -10.88 9.30 -6.25
CA GLU A 107 -12.02 8.38 -6.38
C GLU A 107 -13.02 8.51 -5.21
N ILE A 108 -12.53 8.80 -4.01
CA ILE A 108 -13.38 8.98 -2.82
C ILE A 108 -14.00 10.36 -2.84
N GLU A 109 -13.23 11.39 -3.20
CA GLU A 109 -13.71 12.77 -3.30
C GLU A 109 -14.85 12.89 -4.32
N LEU A 110 -14.70 12.30 -5.51
CA LEU A 110 -15.75 12.27 -6.53
C LEU A 110 -17.01 11.53 -6.06
N ALA A 111 -16.85 10.41 -5.37
CA ALA A 111 -17.98 9.68 -4.80
C ALA A 111 -18.68 10.48 -3.68
N LEU A 112 -17.91 11.24 -2.90
CA LEU A 112 -18.41 12.07 -1.81
C LEU A 112 -19.10 13.35 -2.32
N GLU A 113 -18.73 13.86 -3.50
CA GLU A 113 -19.38 15.01 -4.13
C GLU A 113 -20.88 14.76 -4.31
N VAL A 114 -21.23 13.71 -5.05
CA VAL A 114 -22.62 13.31 -5.31
C VAL A 114 -23.36 13.00 -4.00
N PHE A 115 -22.68 12.35 -3.06
CA PHE A 115 -23.27 12.06 -1.75
C PHE A 115 -23.58 13.34 -0.96
N SER A 116 -22.70 14.34 -1.03
CA SER A 116 -22.85 15.59 -0.29
C SER A 116 -24.02 16.44 -0.77
N ASP A 117 -24.29 16.44 -2.08
CA ASP A 117 -25.48 17.09 -2.65
C ASP A 117 -26.77 16.45 -2.12
N LEU A 118 -26.83 15.11 -2.11
CA LEU A 118 -27.98 14.38 -1.56
C LEU A 118 -28.15 14.63 -0.06
N ALA A 119 -27.04 14.70 0.70
CA ALA A 119 -27.07 15.00 2.13
C ALA A 119 -27.57 16.43 2.41
N TYR A 120 -27.14 17.41 1.59
CA TYR A 120 -27.60 18.79 1.65
C TYR A 120 -29.12 18.87 1.42
N GLU A 121 -29.62 18.24 0.36
CA GLU A 121 -31.05 18.23 0.06
C GLU A 121 -31.86 17.51 1.14
N LYS A 122 -31.39 16.35 1.63
CA LYS A 122 -32.02 15.64 2.75
C LYS A 122 -32.11 16.51 4.01
N LYS A 123 -31.06 17.26 4.36
CA LYS A 123 -31.02 18.12 5.55
C LYS A 123 -32.09 19.22 5.55
N ARG A 124 -32.57 19.62 4.38
CA ARG A 124 -33.60 20.66 4.19
C ARG A 124 -35.03 20.15 4.27
N LEU A 125 -35.22 18.82 4.30
CA LEU A 125 -36.53 18.23 4.50
C LEU A 125 -37.05 18.50 5.90
N LYS A 126 -38.38 18.54 6.03
CA LYS A 126 -39.05 18.55 7.33
C LYS A 126 -39.16 17.13 7.87
N VAL A 127 -39.05 16.96 9.18
CA VAL A 127 -39.11 15.64 9.84
C VAL A 127 -40.45 14.93 9.58
N GLU A 128 -41.53 15.68 9.38
CA GLU A 128 -42.84 15.12 9.08
C GLU A 128 -42.94 14.51 7.67
N ASP A 129 -42.02 14.85 6.76
CA ASP A 129 -42.01 14.35 5.37
C ASP A 129 -41.29 13.01 5.25
N ILE A 130 -41.84 12.00 5.94
CA ILE A 130 -41.29 10.65 6.03
C ILE A 130 -41.13 10.00 4.63
N LYS A 131 -41.99 10.36 3.66
CA LYS A 131 -41.94 9.80 2.31
C LYS A 131 -40.68 10.30 1.59
N SER A 132 -40.43 11.61 1.60
CA SER A 132 -39.23 12.20 1.00
C SER A 132 -37.96 11.70 1.70
N ILE A 133 -37.96 11.59 3.02
CA ILE A 133 -36.80 11.06 3.78
C ILE A 133 -36.44 9.64 3.32
N LYS A 134 -37.44 8.76 3.12
CA LYS A 134 -37.23 7.40 2.61
C LYS A 134 -36.78 7.38 1.16
N GLU A 135 -37.19 8.34 0.35
CA GLU A 135 -36.74 8.48 -1.04
C GLU A 135 -35.27 8.86 -1.10
N TYR A 136 -34.84 9.85 -0.31
CA TYR A 136 -33.43 10.19 -0.18
C TYR A 136 -32.59 9.05 0.39
N GLU A 137 -33.08 8.27 1.35
CA GLU A 137 -32.40 7.05 1.80
C GLU A 137 -32.13 6.08 0.63
N LYS A 138 -33.08 5.91 -0.30
CA LYS A 138 -32.91 5.06 -1.49
C LYS A 138 -31.89 5.63 -2.46
N LEU A 139 -31.86 6.96 -2.64
CA LEU A 139 -30.90 7.64 -3.52
C LEU A 139 -29.48 7.63 -2.96
N MET A 140 -29.33 7.75 -1.63
CA MET A 140 -28.02 7.81 -0.95
C MET A 140 -27.36 6.42 -0.81
N LYS A 141 -28.15 5.33 -0.77
CA LYS A 141 -27.62 3.95 -0.65
C LYS A 141 -26.61 3.57 -1.76
N PRO A 142 -26.91 3.78 -3.05
CA PRO A 142 -25.93 3.60 -4.12
C PRO A 142 -24.64 4.40 -3.89
N CYS A 143 -24.75 5.69 -3.54
CA CYS A 143 -23.60 6.55 -3.29
C CYS A 143 -22.74 6.05 -2.12
N LEU A 144 -23.37 5.60 -1.02
CA LEU A 144 -22.66 4.98 0.11
C LEU A 144 -21.88 3.73 -0.32
N LYS A 145 -22.46 2.91 -1.21
CA LYS A 145 -21.80 1.74 -1.78
C LYS A 145 -20.62 2.13 -2.66
N ASP A 146 -20.75 3.20 -3.45
CA ASP A 146 -19.69 3.71 -4.30
C ASP A 146 -18.53 4.28 -3.47
N ILE A 147 -18.82 5.06 -2.42
CA ILE A 147 -17.82 5.52 -1.45
C ILE A 147 -17.06 4.32 -0.83
N SER A 148 -17.79 3.29 -0.39
CA SER A 148 -17.18 2.09 0.16
C SER A 148 -16.28 1.35 -0.84
N LYS A 149 -16.67 1.33 -2.12
CA LYS A 149 -15.87 0.75 -3.19
C LYS A 149 -14.61 1.59 -3.47
N SER A 150 -14.73 2.91 -3.56
CA SER A 150 -13.59 3.82 -3.76
C SER A 150 -12.57 3.70 -2.62
N ILE A 151 -13.02 3.67 -1.36
CA ILE A 151 -12.15 3.45 -0.19
C ILE A 151 -11.39 2.13 -0.30
N ARG A 152 -12.07 1.06 -0.71
CA ARG A 152 -11.44 -0.26 -0.89
C ARG A 152 -10.35 -0.22 -1.97
N ASN A 153 -10.54 0.57 -3.01
CA ASN A 153 -9.61 0.68 -4.13
C ASN A 153 -8.44 1.63 -3.83
N SER A 154 -8.63 2.66 -3.02
CA SER A 154 -7.66 3.74 -2.75
C SER A 154 -6.60 3.39 -1.69
N SER A 155 -6.43 2.12 -1.34
CA SER A 155 -5.49 1.74 -0.28
C SER A 155 -4.05 1.84 -0.76
N ILE A 156 -3.36 2.90 -0.34
CA ILE A 156 -1.94 3.16 -0.65
C ILE A 156 -1.05 2.00 -0.23
N LEU A 157 -1.36 1.35 0.90
CA LEU A 157 -0.63 0.18 1.36
C LEU A 157 -0.74 -0.98 0.37
N LEU A 158 -1.90 -1.19 -0.26
CA LEU A 158 -2.07 -2.25 -1.26
C LEU A 158 -1.21 -1.97 -2.50
N ASP A 159 -1.17 -0.72 -2.96
CA ASP A 159 -0.37 -0.34 -4.12
C ASP A 159 1.13 -0.45 -3.82
N TYR A 160 1.58 0.06 -2.68
CA TYR A 160 2.99 -0.08 -2.27
C TYR A 160 3.38 -1.55 -2.07
N THR A 161 2.54 -2.35 -1.42
CA THR A 161 2.80 -3.79 -1.23
C THR A 161 2.87 -4.52 -2.58
N LYS A 162 2.05 -4.13 -3.56
CA LYS A 162 2.06 -4.69 -4.90
C LYS A 162 3.35 -4.34 -5.64
N ILE A 163 3.80 -3.08 -5.58
CA ILE A 163 5.07 -2.62 -6.15
C ILE A 163 6.24 -3.40 -5.52
N MET A 164 6.26 -3.53 -4.19
CA MET A 164 7.31 -4.26 -3.48
C MET A 164 7.36 -5.74 -3.88
N ARG A 165 6.20 -6.40 -3.99
CA ARG A 165 6.14 -7.80 -4.47
C ARG A 165 6.67 -7.97 -5.89
N LEU A 166 6.39 -7.01 -6.77
CA LEU A 166 6.91 -7.03 -8.14
C LEU A 166 8.43 -6.88 -8.15
N ARG A 167 8.98 -5.92 -7.40
CA ARG A 167 10.43 -5.69 -7.30
C ARG A 167 11.18 -6.91 -6.74
N ILE A 168 10.63 -7.54 -5.69
CA ILE A 168 11.20 -8.79 -5.13
C ILE A 168 11.21 -9.91 -6.18
N LYS A 169 10.12 -10.05 -6.95
CA LYS A 169 10.01 -11.08 -8.00
C LYS A 169 11.01 -10.86 -9.13
N GLU A 170 11.22 -9.61 -9.55
CA GLU A 170 12.23 -9.24 -10.56
C GLU A 170 13.65 -9.57 -10.08
N ASN A 171 13.99 -9.19 -8.85
CA ASN A 171 15.29 -9.51 -8.25
C ASN A 171 15.54 -11.03 -8.15
N MET A 172 14.52 -11.81 -7.75
CA MET A 172 14.63 -13.27 -7.69
C MET A 172 14.79 -13.92 -9.07
N ASN A 173 14.19 -13.36 -10.12
CA ASN A 173 14.32 -13.87 -11.48
C ASN A 173 15.69 -13.52 -12.08
N GLY A 174 16.19 -12.29 -11.89
CA GLY A 174 17.53 -11.90 -12.32
C GLY A 174 18.64 -12.75 -11.67
N GLN A 175 18.49 -13.11 -10.40
CA GLN A 175 19.41 -14.04 -9.73
C GLN A 175 19.36 -15.47 -10.27
N LYS A 176 18.21 -15.93 -10.80
CA LYS A 176 18.10 -17.26 -11.44
C LYS A 176 18.76 -17.30 -12.81
N GLU A 177 18.69 -16.21 -13.57
CA GLU A 177 19.35 -16.09 -14.88
C GLU A 177 20.88 -16.01 -14.73
N LEU A 178 21.38 -15.28 -13.72
CA LEU A 178 22.80 -15.25 -13.36
C LEU A 178 23.37 -16.59 -12.90
N LYS A 179 22.54 -17.53 -12.46
CA LYS A 179 22.95 -18.90 -12.07
C LYS A 179 22.88 -19.91 -13.22
N ARG A 180 22.27 -19.54 -14.36
CA ARG A 180 22.11 -20.41 -15.54
C ARG A 180 23.12 -20.12 -16.65
N ASN A 181 23.76 -18.95 -16.61
CA ASN A 181 24.88 -18.55 -17.49
C ASN A 181 26.21 -18.72 -16.76
#